data_AF-A0A846HQB5-F1
#
_entry.id   AF-A0A846HQB5-F1
#
_cell.length_a   1.000
_cell.length_b   1.000
_cell.length_c   1.000
_cell.angle_alpha   90.00
_cell.angle_beta   90.00
_cell.angle_gamma   90.00
#
_symmetry.space_group_name_H-M   'P 1'
#
loop_
_entity.id
_entity.type
_entity.pdbx_description
1 polymer ?
#
loop_
_entity_poly.entity_id
_entity_poly.type
_entity_poly.pdbx_seq_one_letter_code
_entity_poly.pdbx_strand_id
1 'polypeptide(L)' 'MRLNAHQRETIKQAARGCFGADATVRLFGSRVDDHKRGGDIDLFITTS' A
#
# COMPACT_ATOMS: atom_id res chain seq x y z
N MET A 1 -3.49 4.40 -10.22
CA MET A 1 -2.96 3.49 -9.17
C MET A 1 -2.84 2.07 -9.70
N ARG A 2 -1.60 1.58 -9.80
CA ARG A 2 -1.24 0.25 -10.35
C ARG A 2 -1.28 -0.86 -9.30
N LEU A 3 -2.34 -0.88 -8.49
CA LEU A 3 -2.65 -1.94 -7.53
C LEU A 3 -4.10 -2.37 -7.73
N ASN A 4 -4.32 -3.67 -7.96
CA ASN A 4 -5.66 -4.22 -8.06
C ASN A 4 -6.34 -4.32 -6.67
N ALA A 5 -7.65 -4.61 -6.66
CA ALA A 5 -8.43 -4.66 -5.42
C ALA A 5 -7.88 -5.68 -4.41
N HIS A 6 -7.48 -6.86 -4.89
CA HIS A 6 -6.92 -7.91 -4.06
C HIS A 6 -5.60 -7.48 -3.40
N GLN A 7 -4.67 -6.90 -4.17
CA GLN A 7 -3.39 -6.39 -3.66
C GLN A 7 -3.60 -5.32 -2.59
N ARG A 8 -4.54 -4.39 -2.79
CA ARG A 8 -4.86 -3.38 -1.79
C ARG A 8 -5.35 -3.99 -0.50
N GLU A 9 -6.20 -5.00 -0.58
CA GLU A 9 -6.74 -5.66 0.62
C GLU A 9 -5.65 -6.47 1.34
N THR A 10 -4.84 -7.23 0.60
CA THR A 10 -3.70 -7.96 1.17
C THR A 10 -2.73 -7.02 1.89
N ILE A 11 -2.40 -5.88 1.29
CA ILE A 11 -1.52 -4.87 1.90
C ILE A 11 -2.14 -4.33 3.20
N LYS A 12 -3.43 -4.00 3.20
CA LYS A 12 -4.12 -3.52 4.40
C LYS A 12 -4.15 -4.56 5.51
N GLN A 13 -4.45 -5.82 5.17
CA GLN A 13 -4.47 -6.91 6.13
C GLN A 13 -3.08 -7.18 6.72
N ALA A 14 -2.04 -7.20 5.89
CA ALA A 14 -0.66 -7.35 6.33
C ALA A 14 -0.25 -6.19 7.26
N ALA A 15 -0.54 -4.95 6.88
CA ALA A 15 -0.24 -3.78 7.71
C ALA A 15 -0.94 -3.85 9.07
N ARG A 16 -2.22 -4.24 9.11
CA ARG A 16 -2.94 -4.42 10.37
C ARG A 16 -2.37 -5.55 11.24
N GLY A 17 -1.96 -6.65 10.61
CA GLY A 17 -1.33 -7.77 11.31
C GLY A 17 0.04 -7.44 11.89
N CYS A 18 0.80 -6.56 11.24
CA CYS A 18 2.15 -6.18 11.68
C CYS A 18 2.17 -4.97 12.63
N PHE A 19 1.29 -3.99 12.42
CA PHE A 19 1.37 -2.67 13.08
C PHE A 19 0.15 -2.33 13.94
N GLY A 20 -0.89 -3.16 13.96
CA GLY A 20 -2.11 -2.92 14.74
C GLY A 20 -3.32 -2.51 13.88
N ALA A 21 -4.51 -2.64 14.45
CA ALA A 21 -5.77 -2.44 13.72
C ALA A 21 -5.98 -0.99 13.23
N ASP A 22 -5.34 -0.02 13.88
CA ASP A 22 -5.35 1.41 13.59
C ASP A 22 -4.31 1.82 12.53
N ALA A 23 -3.48 0.89 12.07
CA ALA A 23 -2.47 1.15 11.05
C ALA A 23 -3.10 1.70 9.77
N THR A 24 -2.61 2.87 9.34
CA THR A 24 -3.01 3.52 8.10
C THR A 24 -1.92 3.36 7.06
N VAL A 25 -2.30 2.89 5.87
CA VAL A 25 -1.39 2.66 4.75
C VAL A 25 -1.64 3.67 3.63
N ARG A 26 -0.58 4.34 3.18
CA ARG A 26 -0.62 5.26 2.03
C ARG A 26 0.37 4.78 0.97
N LEU A 27 -0.12 4.60 -0.26
CA LEU A 27 0.72 4.32 -1.42
C LEU A 27 1.37 5.61 -1.90
N PHE A 28 2.68 5.58 -2.15
CA PHE A 28 3.38 6.65 -2.83
C PHE A 28 4.31 6.10 -3.91
N GLY A 29 5.14 6.96 -4.50
CA GLY A 29 6.15 6.54 -5.48
C GLY A 29 5.58 6.10 -6.83
N SER A 30 6.27 5.18 -7.49
CA SER A 30 6.07 4.91 -8.93
C SER A 30 4.71 4.26 -9.28
N ARG A 31 4.04 3.65 -8.30
CA ARG A 31 2.79 2.89 -8.48
C ARG A 31 1.52 3.74 -8.38
N VAL A 32 1.63 5.03 -8.05
CA VAL A 32 0.46 5.92 -8.04
C VAL A 32 0.00 6.27 -9.46
N ASP A 33 0.94 6.35 -10.40
CA ASP A 33 0.74 6.71 -11.80
C ASP A 33 0.55 5.45 -12.67
N ASP A 34 -0.58 5.36 -13.37
CA ASP A 34 -0.93 4.21 -14.22
C ASP A 34 -0.13 4.13 -15.52
N HIS A 35 0.48 5.24 -15.96
CA HIS A 35 1.23 5.30 -17.21
C HIS A 35 2.69 4.85 -17.05
N LYS A 36 3.20 4.73 -15.82
CA LYS A 36 4.55 4.24 -15.55
C LYS A 36 4.63 2.72 -15.67
N ARG A 37 5.82 2.22 -16.02
CA ARG A 37 6.12 0.77 -16.14
C ARG A 37 7.16 0.36 -15.10
N GLY A 38 7.10 -0.90 -14.67
CA GLY A 38 8.01 -1.42 -13.63
C GLY A 38 7.81 -0.75 -12.27
N GLY A 39 8.80 -0.89 -11.39
CA GLY A 39 8.86 -0.25 -10.08
C GLY A 39 8.31 -1.10 -8.93
N ASP A 40 8.89 -0.89 -7.76
CA ASP A 40 8.48 -1.49 -6.49
C ASP A 40 7.25 -0.78 -5.91
N ILE A 41 6.73 -1.31 -4.80
CA ILE A 41 5.59 -0.75 -4.09
C ILE A 41 6.11 0.04 -2.90
N ASP A 42 6.00 1.37 -2.96
CA ASP A 42 6.40 2.25 -1.87
C ASP A 42 5.19 2.54 -0.95
N LEU A 43 5.29 2.12 0.32
CA LEU A 43 4.21 2.27 1.31
C LEU A 43 4.67 3.10 2.50
N PHE A 44 3.85 4.07 2.89
CA PHE A 44 4.03 4.82 4.12
C PHE A 44 2.99 4.36 5.13
N ILE A 45 3.44 3.97 6.32
CA ILE A 45 2.60 3.40 7.37
C ILE A 45 2.64 4.32 8.59
N THR A 46 1.48 4.64 9.14
CA THR A 46 1.34 5.40 10.39
C THR A 46 0.45 4.64 11.37
N THR A 47 0.75 4.78 12.66
CA THR A 47 -0.03 4.26 13.80
C THR A 47 -0.33 5.42 14.75
N SER A 48 -1.33 5.25 15.62
CA SER A 48 -1.75 6.26 16.62
C SER A 48 -1.05 6.10 17.96
#